data_AF-A0A7V7UG76-F1
#
_entry.id   AF-A0A7V7UG76-F1
#
_cell.length_a   1.000
_cell.length_b   1.000
_cell.length_c   1.000
_cell.angle_alpha   90.00
_cell.angle_beta   90.00
_cell.angle_gamma   90.00
#
_symmetry.space_group_name_H-M   'P 1'
#
loop_
_entity.id
_entity.type
_entity.pdbx_description
1 polymer ?
#
loop_
_entity_poly.entity_id
_entity_poly.type
_entity_poly.pdbx_seq_one_letter_code
_entity_poly.pdbx_strand_id
1 'polypeptide(L)'
;MNRSRKCDVYSKDEKGSFVLIHYDNEEKEKTKTKALDNTDKYIQTKGIIEYTDDVAEQMRMLYSKIPANLEEYYKGTSDLKDVNERLRQYYFSIKSYCINTGLIKENSNAYKYKLLQDIYRSFRYNAVIKALDMNELEGKELQKEFSKEDMFQACFYYNSDYFYWCKILRETLIEIVRNLAQEEKIKDFETESIDRRKRYIYDYEFSYSWFLKNRVNIKLIEEELIPPKDIKIFYQKMTNGTSDGKLIVFYQSKMAEYTMNKTDLEQEKNNFFNMFMELNHPVTNESQLVKFFQLFFVSVIN
;
A
#
# COMPACT_ATOMS: atom_id res chain seq x y z
N MET A 1 28.09 15.64 16.92
CA MET A 1 28.58 15.77 15.53
C MET A 1 27.37 16.02 14.62
N ASN A 2 27.16 17.28 14.25
CA ASN A 2 26.13 17.73 13.33
C ASN A 2 26.46 17.30 11.90
N ARG A 3 25.56 16.55 11.23
CA ARG A 3 25.58 16.43 9.77
C ARG A 3 24.59 17.43 9.19
N SER A 4 25.17 18.49 8.61
CA SER A 4 24.51 19.55 7.85
C SER A 4 23.59 18.96 6.76
N ARG A 5 22.39 19.54 6.62
CA ARG A 5 21.45 19.21 5.55
C ARG A 5 22.03 19.65 4.21
N LYS A 6 21.95 18.78 3.20
CA LYS A 6 22.15 19.15 1.80
C LYS A 6 21.05 20.16 1.43
N CYS A 7 21.45 21.36 1.01
CA CYS A 7 20.53 22.33 0.43
C CYS A 7 20.73 22.31 -1.08
N ASP A 8 19.70 21.89 -1.80
CA ASP A 8 19.61 22.08 -3.24
C ASP A 8 19.25 23.55 -3.49
N VAL A 9 20.07 24.28 -4.25
CA VAL A 9 19.78 25.66 -4.65
C VAL A 9 19.52 25.68 -6.14
N TYR A 10 18.32 26.14 -6.50
CA TYR A 10 17.92 26.36 -7.89
C TYR A 10 18.31 27.78 -8.27
N SER A 11 19.15 27.95 -9.30
CA SER A 11 19.28 29.24 -9.98
C SER A 11 18.74 29.13 -11.40
N LYS A 12 18.03 30.18 -11.82
CA LYS A 12 17.43 30.31 -13.14
C LYS A 12 18.43 31.06 -14.02
N ASP A 13 18.82 30.47 -15.14
CA ASP A 13 19.62 31.22 -16.12
C ASP A 13 18.73 32.17 -16.95
N GLU A 14 19.37 33.09 -17.66
CA GLU A 14 18.68 34.13 -18.46
C GLU A 14 17.82 33.58 -19.61
N LYS A 15 17.87 32.26 -19.88
CA LYS A 15 17.06 31.57 -20.89
C LYS A 15 15.96 30.70 -20.28
N GLY A 16 15.77 30.73 -18.96
CA GLY A 16 14.67 30.08 -18.27
C GLY A 16 14.86 28.58 -18.03
N SER A 17 16.08 28.06 -18.12
CA SER A 17 16.38 26.67 -17.77
C SER A 17 16.84 26.55 -16.32
N PHE A 18 16.47 25.46 -15.64
CA PHE A 18 16.96 25.14 -14.30
C PHE A 18 18.19 24.26 -14.41
N VAL A 19 19.32 24.70 -13.84
CA VAL A 19 20.55 23.90 -13.75
C VAL A 19 20.70 23.38 -12.33
N LEU A 20 20.86 22.06 -12.19
CA LEU A 20 21.18 21.42 -10.93
C LEU A 20 22.70 21.51 -10.71
N ILE A 21 23.14 22.36 -9.78
CA ILE A 21 24.57 22.49 -9.43
C ILE A 21 24.85 21.65 -8.19
N HIS A 22 25.58 20.55 -8.38
CA HIS A 22 26.12 19.77 -7.27
C HIS A 22 27.47 20.36 -6.85
N TYR A 23 27.53 20.90 -5.64
CA TYR A 23 28.80 21.20 -4.97
C TYR A 23 29.30 19.92 -4.31
N ASP A 24 30.08 19.12 -5.04
CA ASP A 24 31.00 18.18 -4.40
C ASP A 24 32.26 18.97 -4.01
N ASN A 25 32.52 19.04 -2.71
CA ASN A 25 33.82 19.43 -2.20
C ASN A 25 34.82 18.34 -2.60
N GLU A 26 35.45 18.54 -3.76
CA GLU A 26 36.86 18.26 -4.10
C GLU A 26 36.99 18.05 -5.63
N GLU A 27 37.54 19.08 -6.28
CA GLU A 27 38.25 19.12 -7.56
C GLU A 27 38.00 18.01 -8.62
N LYS A 28 37.23 18.35 -9.66
CA LYS A 28 37.76 18.75 -11.00
C LYS A 28 36.60 19.00 -11.95
N GLU A 29 36.46 20.25 -12.39
CA GLU A 29 35.56 20.66 -13.46
C GLU A 29 35.78 19.81 -14.72
N LYS A 30 34.74 19.10 -15.14
CA LYS A 30 34.60 18.66 -16.53
C LYS A 30 33.28 19.20 -17.07
N THR A 31 33.35 20.42 -17.57
CA THR A 31 32.34 21.01 -18.44
C THR A 31 32.22 20.15 -19.70
N LYS A 32 31.17 19.34 -19.80
CA LYS A 32 30.77 18.70 -21.05
C LYS A 32 29.54 19.40 -21.59
N THR A 33 29.77 20.42 -22.39
CA THR A 33 28.76 20.97 -23.29
C THR A 33 28.53 19.92 -24.39
N LYS A 34 27.38 19.25 -24.39
CA LYS A 34 26.93 18.48 -25.55
C LYS A 34 25.82 19.28 -26.23
N ALA A 35 26.11 19.72 -27.45
CA ALA A 35 25.10 20.24 -28.37
C ALA A 35 24.00 19.19 -28.55
N LEU A 36 22.75 19.62 -28.38
CA LEU A 36 21.56 18.84 -28.69
C LEU A 36 21.40 18.80 -30.21
N ASP A 37 21.97 17.76 -30.83
CA ASP A 37 21.63 17.42 -32.20
C ASP A 37 20.36 16.56 -32.19
N ASN A 38 19.41 16.97 -33.01
CA ASN A 38 17.99 16.66 -32.90
C ASN A 38 17.62 15.37 -33.65
N THR A 39 18.35 14.29 -33.40
CA THR A 39 18.17 12.99 -34.08
C THR A 39 18.15 11.84 -33.07
N ASP A 40 17.08 11.05 -33.13
CA ASP A 40 16.87 9.76 -32.44
C ASP A 40 16.82 9.77 -30.90
N LYS A 41 15.76 10.33 -30.31
CA LYS A 41 15.43 10.08 -28.88
C LYS A 41 14.56 8.83 -28.69
N TYR A 42 15.17 7.68 -28.96
CA TYR A 42 14.91 6.45 -28.22
C TYR A 42 16.28 5.78 -28.02
N ILE A 43 16.94 6.11 -26.91
CA ILE A 43 18.22 5.46 -26.59
C ILE A 43 17.89 4.07 -26.06
N GLN A 44 17.81 3.10 -26.98
CA GLN A 44 17.64 1.69 -26.66
C GLN A 44 18.99 1.11 -26.19
N THR A 45 19.55 1.65 -25.10
CA THR A 45 20.71 1.06 -24.45
C THR A 45 20.24 -0.04 -23.52
N LYS A 46 20.35 -1.30 -23.97
CA LYS A 46 20.15 -2.51 -23.17
C LYS A 46 18.89 -2.49 -22.26
N GLY A 47 17.73 -2.69 -22.86
CA GLY A 47 16.53 -3.20 -22.15
C GLY A 47 15.86 -2.27 -21.13
N ILE A 48 16.31 -1.02 -20.96
CA ILE A 48 15.64 -0.02 -20.13
C ILE A 48 14.97 0.98 -21.06
N ILE A 49 13.64 1.01 -21.04
CA ILE A 49 12.87 2.09 -21.63
C ILE A 49 12.74 3.16 -20.55
N GLU A 50 13.18 4.38 -20.83
CA GLU A 50 12.97 5.55 -19.99
C GLU A 50 11.90 6.44 -20.61
N TYR A 51 11.05 7.03 -19.79
CA TYR A 51 10.07 8.00 -20.26
C TYR A 51 10.76 9.35 -20.50
N THR A 52 10.29 10.11 -21.48
CA THR A 52 10.63 11.54 -21.55
C THR A 52 10.02 12.27 -20.35
N ASP A 53 10.56 13.43 -19.99
CA ASP A 53 10.08 14.22 -18.84
C ASP A 53 8.58 14.53 -18.94
N ASP A 54 8.10 14.88 -20.14
CA ASP A 54 6.69 15.17 -20.40
C ASP A 54 5.79 13.95 -20.16
N VAL A 55 6.21 12.77 -20.62
CA VAL A 55 5.46 11.52 -20.40
C VAL A 55 5.49 11.14 -18.92
N ALA A 56 6.63 11.30 -18.26
CA ALA A 56 6.75 11.07 -16.82
C ALA A 56 5.86 12.02 -16.00
N GLU A 57 5.67 13.26 -16.44
CA GLU A 57 4.72 14.20 -15.83
C GLU A 57 3.26 13.76 -16.02
N GLN A 58 2.85 13.39 -17.25
CA GLN A 58 1.51 12.84 -17.50
C GLN A 58 1.23 11.59 -16.68
N MET A 59 2.21 10.70 -16.56
CA MET A 59 2.12 9.51 -15.71
C MET A 59 1.97 9.89 -14.24
N ARG A 60 2.76 10.83 -13.72
CA ARG A 60 2.64 11.31 -12.33
C ARG A 60 1.27 11.91 -12.04
N MET A 61 0.72 12.69 -12.96
CA MET A 61 -0.63 13.28 -12.83
C MET A 61 -1.74 12.24 -12.79
N LEU A 62 -1.62 11.16 -13.55
CA LEU A 62 -2.62 10.09 -13.53
C LEU A 62 -2.41 9.16 -12.33
N TYR A 63 -1.16 8.91 -11.94
CA TYR A 63 -0.83 8.06 -10.79
C TYR A 63 -1.22 8.70 -9.47
N SER A 64 -1.20 10.02 -9.36
CA SER A 64 -1.68 10.73 -8.17
C SER A 64 -3.19 10.54 -7.92
N LYS A 65 -3.95 10.11 -8.92
CA LYS A 65 -5.39 9.83 -8.80
C LYS A 65 -5.69 8.41 -8.32
N ILE A 66 -4.74 7.48 -8.46
CA ILE A 66 -4.91 6.07 -8.04
C ILE A 66 -5.30 5.95 -6.56
N PRO A 67 -4.65 6.66 -5.60
CA PRO A 67 -5.04 6.57 -4.19
C PRO A 67 -6.50 6.98 -3.94
N ALA A 68 -6.99 8.04 -4.58
CA ALA A 68 -8.38 8.48 -4.42
C ALA A 68 -9.36 7.43 -4.96
N ASN A 69 -9.03 6.81 -6.09
CA ASN A 69 -9.87 5.76 -6.66
C ASN A 69 -9.99 4.55 -5.75
N LEU A 70 -8.88 4.17 -5.12
CA LEU A 70 -8.84 3.05 -4.20
C LEU A 70 -9.51 3.38 -2.86
N GLU A 71 -9.49 4.65 -2.45
CA GLU A 71 -10.22 5.11 -1.28
C GLU A 71 -11.72 4.93 -1.46
N GLU A 72 -12.27 5.31 -2.63
CA GLU A 72 -13.68 5.09 -2.96
C GLU A 72 -14.04 3.60 -2.97
N TYR A 73 -13.14 2.74 -3.47
CA TYR A 73 -13.33 1.29 -3.43
C TYR A 73 -13.42 0.76 -2.00
N TYR A 74 -12.47 1.15 -1.13
CA TYR A 74 -12.47 0.71 0.27
C TYR A 74 -13.58 1.36 1.12
N LYS A 75 -14.15 2.48 0.68
CA LYS A 75 -15.37 3.06 1.26
C LYS A 75 -16.65 2.39 0.76
N GLY A 76 -16.57 1.52 -0.24
CA GLY A 76 -17.72 0.88 -0.88
C GLY A 76 -18.52 1.84 -1.78
N THR A 77 -17.98 3.00 -2.13
CA THR A 77 -18.62 3.97 -3.03
C THR A 77 -18.27 3.71 -4.51
N SER A 78 -17.33 2.82 -4.78
CA SER A 78 -17.02 2.29 -6.12
C SER A 78 -16.74 0.80 -6.04
N ASP A 79 -16.92 0.08 -7.14
CA ASP A 79 -16.70 -1.37 -7.22
C ASP A 79 -15.45 -1.74 -8.04
N LEU A 80 -15.23 -3.05 -8.26
CA LEU A 80 -14.11 -3.55 -9.06
C LEU A 80 -14.22 -3.17 -10.55
N LYS A 81 -15.43 -2.95 -11.06
CA LYS A 81 -15.64 -2.50 -12.43
C LYS A 81 -15.18 -1.06 -12.58
N ASP A 82 -15.47 -0.19 -11.62
CA ASP A 82 -14.97 1.19 -11.60
C ASP A 82 -13.43 1.23 -11.56
N VAL A 83 -12.81 0.36 -10.77
CA VAL A 83 -11.34 0.23 -10.73
C VAL A 83 -10.78 -0.18 -12.10
N ASN A 84 -11.40 -1.16 -12.76
CA ASN A 84 -11.03 -1.59 -14.11
C ASN A 84 -11.15 -0.45 -15.13
N GLU A 85 -12.27 0.26 -15.13
CA GLU A 85 -12.52 1.39 -16.03
C GLU A 85 -11.46 2.49 -15.86
N ARG A 86 -11.11 2.84 -14.63
CA ARG A 86 -10.09 3.85 -14.33
C ARG A 86 -8.69 3.41 -14.73
N LEU A 87 -8.32 2.14 -14.47
CA LEU A 87 -7.05 1.58 -14.92
C LEU A 87 -6.91 1.67 -16.44
N ARG A 88 -7.96 1.23 -17.17
CA ARG A 88 -8.02 1.32 -18.63
C ARG A 88 -7.92 2.75 -19.12
N GLN A 89 -8.69 3.66 -18.52
CA GLN A 89 -8.66 5.07 -18.86
C GLN A 89 -7.23 5.61 -18.76
N TYR A 90 -6.51 5.32 -17.67
CA TYR A 90 -5.14 5.81 -17.49
C TYR A 90 -4.18 5.21 -18.52
N TYR A 91 -4.30 3.92 -18.81
CA TYR A 91 -3.51 3.25 -19.85
C TYR A 91 -3.73 3.92 -21.22
N PHE A 92 -4.98 4.05 -21.66
CA PHE A 92 -5.29 4.63 -22.96
C PHE A 92 -4.97 6.11 -23.05
N SER A 93 -5.14 6.89 -21.98
CA SER A 93 -4.75 8.30 -21.96
C SER A 93 -3.25 8.49 -22.19
N ILE A 94 -2.39 7.72 -21.50
CA ILE A 94 -0.93 7.82 -21.66
C ILE A 94 -0.50 7.29 -23.03
N LYS A 95 -1.07 6.16 -23.47
CA LYS A 95 -0.80 5.59 -24.79
C LYS A 95 -1.13 6.60 -25.90
N SER A 96 -2.33 7.18 -25.89
CA SER A 96 -2.78 8.16 -26.88
C SER A 96 -1.92 9.42 -26.86
N TYR A 97 -1.55 9.92 -25.68
CA TYR A 97 -0.63 11.05 -25.57
C TYR A 97 0.71 10.77 -26.27
N CYS A 98 1.30 9.60 -26.03
CA CYS A 98 2.60 9.25 -26.62
C CYS A 98 2.54 9.02 -28.14
N ILE A 99 1.42 8.48 -28.65
CA ILE A 99 1.21 8.33 -30.10
C ILE A 99 1.04 9.70 -30.75
N ASN A 100 0.19 10.56 -30.17
CA ASN A 100 -0.14 11.87 -30.73
C ASN A 100 1.04 12.86 -30.71
N THR A 101 1.97 12.70 -29.76
CA THR A 101 3.21 13.49 -29.68
C THR A 101 4.34 12.91 -30.54
N GLY A 102 4.10 11.81 -31.25
CA GLY A 102 5.12 11.14 -32.07
C GLY A 102 6.24 10.45 -31.28
N LEU A 103 6.12 10.36 -29.95
CA LEU A 103 7.11 9.75 -29.07
C LEU A 103 7.20 8.24 -29.25
N ILE A 104 6.09 7.59 -29.63
CA ILE A 104 6.06 6.17 -29.95
C ILE A 104 5.22 5.90 -31.19
N LYS A 105 5.59 4.83 -31.90
CA LYS A 105 4.71 4.23 -32.91
C LYS A 105 3.66 3.37 -32.22
N GLU A 106 2.44 3.34 -32.76
CA GLU A 106 1.31 2.56 -32.24
C GLU A 106 1.65 1.08 -31.99
N ASN A 107 2.50 0.49 -32.83
CA ASN A 107 2.91 -0.91 -32.76
C ASN A 107 4.11 -1.18 -31.82
N SER A 108 4.51 -0.22 -30.99
CA SER A 108 5.62 -0.39 -30.05
C SER A 108 5.25 -1.32 -28.89
N ASN A 109 5.47 -2.62 -29.05
CA ASN A 109 5.16 -3.63 -28.02
C ASN A 109 5.94 -3.41 -26.73
N ALA A 110 7.22 -3.03 -26.82
CA ALA A 110 8.06 -2.83 -25.65
C ALA A 110 7.56 -1.66 -24.78
N TYR A 111 7.08 -0.58 -25.42
CA TYR A 111 6.48 0.54 -24.71
C TYR A 111 5.14 0.17 -24.07
N LYS A 112 4.23 -0.45 -24.83
CA LYS A 112 2.92 -0.91 -24.31
C LYS A 112 3.10 -1.82 -23.11
N TYR A 113 4.05 -2.76 -23.17
CA TYR A 113 4.42 -3.63 -22.06
C TYR A 113 4.83 -2.83 -20.83
N LYS A 114 5.79 -1.89 -20.99
CA LYS A 114 6.30 -1.08 -19.87
C LYS A 114 5.19 -0.22 -19.25
N LEU A 115 4.38 0.44 -20.07
CA LEU A 115 3.28 1.29 -19.61
C LEU A 115 2.29 0.48 -18.76
N LEU A 116 1.84 -0.67 -19.28
CA LEU A 116 0.92 -1.54 -18.57
C LEU A 116 1.54 -2.08 -17.28
N GLN A 117 2.82 -2.45 -17.32
CA GLN A 117 3.58 -2.89 -16.15
C GLN A 117 3.67 -1.80 -15.07
N ASP A 118 3.94 -0.55 -15.43
CA ASP A 118 4.08 0.54 -14.46
C ASP A 118 2.73 0.93 -13.84
N ILE A 119 1.65 0.93 -14.64
CA ILE A 119 0.28 1.14 -14.14
C ILE A 119 -0.10 0.03 -13.16
N TYR A 120 0.09 -1.24 -13.55
CA TYR A 120 -0.19 -2.40 -12.70
C TYR A 120 0.54 -2.29 -11.36
N ARG A 121 1.85 -2.00 -11.40
CA ARG A 121 2.67 -1.80 -10.20
C ARG A 121 2.11 -0.71 -9.30
N SER A 122 1.71 0.42 -9.87
CA SER A 122 1.17 1.54 -9.12
C SER A 122 -0.14 1.20 -8.42
N PHE A 123 -1.09 0.54 -9.11
CA PHE A 123 -2.34 0.09 -8.51
C PHE A 123 -2.10 -0.94 -7.39
N ARG A 124 -1.27 -1.95 -7.64
CA ARG A 124 -0.95 -3.00 -6.66
C ARG A 124 -0.31 -2.42 -5.39
N TYR A 125 0.64 -1.50 -5.55
CA TYR A 125 1.28 -0.80 -4.44
C TYR A 125 0.28 0.03 -3.63
N ASN A 126 -0.49 0.88 -4.31
CA ASN A 126 -1.43 1.76 -3.63
C ASN A 126 -2.61 1.01 -3.00
N ALA A 127 -2.95 -0.20 -3.49
CA ALA A 127 -3.97 -1.05 -2.86
C ALA A 127 -3.63 -1.36 -1.40
N VAL A 128 -2.37 -1.69 -1.11
CA VAL A 128 -1.90 -2.00 0.25
C VAL A 128 -1.84 -0.74 1.12
N ILE A 129 -1.29 0.36 0.58
CA ILE A 129 -1.20 1.64 1.28
C ILE A 129 -2.59 2.13 1.67
N LYS A 130 -3.53 2.09 0.74
CA LYS A 130 -4.87 2.63 0.98
C LYS A 130 -5.68 1.75 1.93
N ALA A 131 -5.53 0.42 1.88
CA ALA A 131 -6.10 -0.47 2.89
C ALA A 131 -5.62 -0.11 4.31
N LEU A 132 -4.32 0.16 4.47
CA LEU A 132 -3.75 0.62 5.73
C LEU A 132 -4.33 1.98 6.16
N ASP A 133 -4.33 2.97 5.26
CA ASP A 133 -4.86 4.32 5.57
C ASP A 133 -6.31 4.24 6.06
N MET A 134 -7.13 3.41 5.42
CA MET A 134 -8.54 3.24 5.76
C MET A 134 -8.72 2.54 7.11
N ASN A 135 -7.91 1.50 7.39
CA ASN A 135 -7.86 0.87 8.71
C ASN A 135 -7.52 1.89 9.80
N GLU A 136 -6.49 2.71 9.59
CA GLU A 136 -6.10 3.73 10.58
C GLU A 136 -7.13 4.83 10.76
N LEU A 137 -7.81 5.23 9.68
CA LEU A 137 -8.88 6.22 9.74
C LEU A 137 -10.05 5.68 10.57
N GLU A 138 -10.51 4.46 10.31
CA GLU A 138 -11.59 3.82 11.08
C GLU A 138 -11.20 3.67 12.55
N GLY A 139 -9.96 3.25 12.83
CA GLY A 139 -9.44 3.14 14.19
C GLY A 139 -9.40 4.47 14.95
N LYS A 140 -9.08 5.58 14.27
CA LYS A 140 -9.10 6.93 14.87
C LYS A 140 -10.52 7.39 15.19
N GLU A 141 -11.51 7.05 14.36
CA GLU A 141 -12.90 7.37 14.65
C GLU A 141 -13.42 6.56 15.84
N LEU A 142 -13.13 5.26 15.90
CA LEU A 142 -13.44 4.42 17.08
C LEU A 142 -12.73 4.93 18.33
N GLN A 143 -11.48 5.38 18.21
CA GLN A 143 -10.78 6.01 19.32
C GLN A 143 -11.56 7.21 19.85
N LYS A 144 -12.09 8.10 19.01
CA LYS A 144 -12.91 9.23 19.49
C LYS A 144 -14.20 8.78 20.17
N GLU A 145 -14.79 7.69 19.69
CA GLU A 145 -16.03 7.14 20.25
C GLU A 145 -15.82 6.54 21.65
N PHE A 146 -14.77 5.74 21.81
CA PHE A 146 -14.50 4.96 23.02
C PHE A 146 -13.55 5.63 24.02
N SER A 147 -12.71 6.57 23.60
CA SER A 147 -11.74 7.28 24.48
C SER A 147 -12.32 8.52 25.15
N LYS A 148 -13.62 8.55 25.45
CA LYS A 148 -14.26 9.69 26.12
C LYS A 148 -13.76 9.93 27.57
N GLU A 149 -12.92 9.04 28.08
CA GLU A 149 -12.30 9.13 29.40
C GLU A 149 -10.81 9.51 29.29
N ASP A 150 -10.35 10.42 30.16
CA ASP A 150 -8.96 10.91 30.23
C ASP A 150 -7.91 9.83 30.60
N MET A 151 -8.35 8.57 30.76
CA MET A 151 -7.55 7.46 31.28
C MET A 151 -6.91 6.55 30.23
N PHE A 152 -6.79 6.97 28.96
CA PHE A 152 -6.29 6.09 27.89
C PHE A 152 -5.26 6.75 26.96
N GLN A 153 -4.19 6.02 26.59
CA GLN A 153 -3.02 6.60 25.88
C GLN A 153 -2.72 5.98 24.50
N ALA A 154 -2.75 4.65 24.38
CA ALA A 154 -2.36 3.94 23.17
C ALA A 154 -3.54 3.10 22.68
N CYS A 155 -3.86 3.24 21.39
CA CYS A 155 -4.94 2.49 20.74
C CYS A 155 -4.37 1.65 19.60
N PHE A 156 -4.77 0.39 19.55
CA PHE A 156 -4.50 -0.54 18.47
C PHE A 156 -5.82 -0.83 17.76
N TYR A 157 -5.84 -0.75 16.44
CA TYR A 157 -7.02 -1.10 15.67
C TYR A 157 -6.67 -1.93 14.44
N TYR A 158 -7.45 -2.98 14.21
CA TYR A 158 -7.35 -3.83 13.04
C TYR A 158 -8.72 -4.29 12.56
N ASN A 159 -8.99 -4.11 11.27
CA ASN A 159 -10.16 -4.62 10.58
C ASN A 159 -9.74 -5.60 9.47
N SER A 160 -10.21 -6.84 9.61
CA SER A 160 -9.91 -7.92 8.67
C SER A 160 -10.47 -7.68 7.26
N ASP A 161 -11.52 -6.86 7.12
CA ASP A 161 -12.18 -6.61 5.84
C ASP A 161 -11.22 -6.00 4.83
N TYR A 162 -10.35 -5.07 5.28
CA TYR A 162 -9.33 -4.47 4.42
C TYR A 162 -8.30 -5.49 3.90
N PHE A 163 -8.01 -6.56 4.64
CA PHE A 163 -7.17 -7.66 4.13
C PHE A 163 -7.88 -8.36 2.96
N TYR A 164 -9.15 -8.74 3.15
CA TYR A 164 -9.91 -9.47 2.13
C TYR A 164 -10.22 -8.61 0.90
N TRP A 165 -10.60 -7.34 1.09
CA TRP A 165 -10.81 -6.40 -0.01
C TRP A 165 -9.52 -6.15 -0.79
N CYS A 166 -8.38 -5.96 -0.09
CA CYS A 166 -7.08 -5.79 -0.76
C CYS A 166 -6.70 -7.04 -1.56
N LYS A 167 -6.92 -8.23 -0.99
CA LYS A 167 -6.65 -9.51 -1.66
C LYS A 167 -7.48 -9.67 -2.94
N ILE A 168 -8.80 -9.51 -2.83
CA ILE A 168 -9.72 -9.62 -3.97
C ILE A 168 -9.32 -8.61 -5.06
N LEU A 169 -9.14 -7.34 -4.69
CA LEU A 169 -8.72 -6.30 -5.61
C LEU A 169 -7.43 -6.67 -6.36
N ARG A 170 -6.42 -7.17 -5.66
CA ARG A 170 -5.13 -7.56 -6.27
C ARG A 170 -5.26 -8.75 -7.20
N GLU A 171 -6.07 -9.75 -6.84
CA GLU A 171 -6.38 -10.88 -7.72
C GLU A 171 -7.10 -10.40 -8.99
N THR A 172 -8.09 -9.51 -8.85
CA THR A 172 -8.80 -8.90 -9.99
C THR A 172 -7.88 -8.04 -10.86
N LEU A 173 -6.94 -7.29 -10.27
CA LEU A 173 -5.98 -6.49 -11.03
C LEU A 173 -5.15 -7.34 -11.99
N ILE A 174 -4.78 -8.57 -11.60
CA ILE A 174 -4.06 -9.52 -12.46
C ILE A 174 -4.89 -9.86 -13.69
N GLU A 175 -6.18 -10.15 -13.51
CA GLU A 175 -7.09 -10.46 -14.63
C GLU A 175 -7.29 -9.25 -15.53
N ILE A 176 -7.51 -8.06 -14.96
CA ILE A 176 -7.68 -6.80 -15.70
C ILE A 176 -6.49 -6.56 -16.64
N VAL A 177 -5.26 -6.66 -16.13
CA VAL A 177 -4.07 -6.37 -16.94
C VAL A 177 -3.74 -7.48 -17.93
N ARG A 178 -4.07 -8.74 -17.63
CA ARG A 178 -3.95 -9.84 -18.60
C ARG A 178 -4.91 -9.64 -19.79
N ASN A 179 -6.15 -9.26 -19.51
CA ASN A 179 -7.14 -8.98 -20.56
C ASN A 179 -6.72 -7.77 -21.41
N LEU A 180 -6.26 -6.69 -20.77
CA LEU A 180 -5.77 -5.50 -21.48
C LEU A 180 -4.51 -5.80 -22.31
N ALA A 181 -3.61 -6.66 -21.81
CA ALA A 181 -2.44 -7.10 -22.56
C ALA A 181 -2.83 -7.88 -23.83
N GLN A 182 -3.83 -8.75 -23.74
CA GLN A 182 -4.35 -9.50 -24.89
C GLN A 182 -4.97 -8.57 -25.93
N GLU A 183 -5.82 -7.63 -25.51
CA GLU A 183 -6.41 -6.62 -26.39
C GLU A 183 -5.36 -5.78 -27.13
N GLU A 184 -4.31 -5.40 -26.41
CA GLU A 184 -3.21 -4.59 -26.92
C GLU A 184 -2.14 -5.40 -27.67
N LYS A 185 -2.36 -6.71 -27.83
CA LYS A 185 -1.46 -7.67 -28.48
C LYS A 185 -0.04 -7.64 -27.90
N ILE A 186 0.06 -7.42 -26.59
CA ILE A 186 1.31 -7.47 -25.84
C ILE A 186 1.64 -8.94 -25.59
N LYS A 187 2.69 -9.44 -26.25
CA LYS A 187 3.15 -10.83 -26.06
C LYS A 187 3.79 -10.99 -24.68
N ASP A 188 3.56 -12.15 -24.07
CA ASP A 188 4.26 -12.61 -22.87
C ASP A 188 4.18 -11.63 -21.67
N PHE A 189 3.01 -11.00 -21.46
CA PHE A 189 2.82 -10.11 -20.30
C PHE A 189 2.74 -10.91 -19.00
N GLU A 190 3.80 -10.83 -18.20
CA GLU A 190 3.91 -11.56 -16.94
C GLU A 190 3.71 -10.66 -15.72
N THR A 191 2.71 -10.98 -14.90
CA THR A 191 2.49 -10.35 -13.59
C THR A 191 3.37 -10.96 -12.50
N GLU A 192 3.70 -12.24 -12.59
CA GLU A 192 4.48 -12.93 -11.55
C GLU A 192 5.87 -12.34 -11.33
N SER A 193 6.57 -11.95 -12.41
CA SER A 193 7.89 -11.32 -12.31
C SER A 193 7.84 -9.95 -11.63
N ILE A 194 6.68 -9.30 -11.67
CA ILE A 194 6.39 -8.06 -10.96
C ILE A 194 6.09 -8.35 -9.49
N ASP A 195 5.28 -9.38 -9.23
CA ASP A 195 4.84 -9.76 -7.88
C ASP A 195 5.98 -10.35 -7.03
N ARG A 196 6.95 -11.05 -7.66
CA ARG A 196 8.11 -11.66 -7.00
C ARG A 196 9.19 -10.66 -6.62
N ARG A 197 9.21 -9.46 -7.20
CA ARG A 197 10.15 -8.40 -6.79
C ARG A 197 9.69 -7.85 -5.44
N LYS A 198 10.00 -8.55 -4.33
CA LYS A 198 9.81 -8.09 -2.94
C LYS A 198 10.82 -6.98 -2.59
N ARG A 199 10.97 -5.96 -3.46
CA ARG A 199 11.96 -4.90 -3.30
C ARG A 199 11.45 -3.83 -2.34
N TYR A 200 10.13 -3.68 -2.20
CA TYR A 200 9.50 -2.71 -1.33
C TYR A 200 8.72 -3.40 -0.22
N ILE A 201 8.67 -2.74 0.94
CA ILE A 201 7.90 -3.14 2.14
C ILE A 201 6.42 -3.40 1.82
N TYR A 202 5.90 -2.85 0.71
CA TYR A 202 4.49 -2.89 0.31
C TYR A 202 4.20 -3.88 -0.82
N ASP A 203 5.17 -4.73 -1.18
CA ASP A 203 4.95 -5.85 -2.12
C ASP A 203 4.23 -7.05 -1.48
N TYR A 204 3.94 -6.95 -0.19
CA TYR A 204 3.26 -7.94 0.66
C TYR A 204 1.76 -7.65 0.72
N GLU A 205 0.94 -8.63 1.06
CA GLU A 205 -0.50 -8.42 1.32
C GLU A 205 -0.68 -7.61 2.61
N PHE A 206 -1.73 -6.77 2.70
CA PHE A 206 -2.12 -6.09 3.94
C PHE A 206 -2.62 -7.12 4.95
N SER A 207 -1.72 -7.89 5.56
CA SER A 207 -2.03 -8.88 6.59
C SER A 207 -1.80 -8.31 7.98
N TYR A 208 -2.32 -8.99 8.99
CA TYR A 208 -2.08 -8.66 10.39
C TYR A 208 -0.58 -8.66 10.73
N SER A 209 0.15 -9.69 10.31
CA SER A 209 1.60 -9.78 10.53
C SER A 209 2.36 -8.65 9.82
N TRP A 210 1.92 -8.27 8.62
CA TRP A 210 2.48 -7.13 7.90
C TRP A 210 2.24 -5.81 8.65
N PHE A 211 1.02 -5.60 9.14
CA PHE A 211 0.66 -4.42 9.94
C PHE A 211 1.52 -4.32 11.20
N LEU A 212 1.64 -5.41 11.95
CA LEU A 212 2.46 -5.47 13.17
C LEU A 212 3.93 -5.13 12.91
N LYS A 213 4.52 -5.71 11.85
CA LYS A 213 5.92 -5.46 11.49
C LYS A 213 6.16 -4.00 11.10
N ASN A 214 5.28 -3.42 10.30
CA ASN A 214 5.56 -2.14 9.63
C ASN A 214 4.95 -0.92 10.32
N ARG A 215 3.96 -1.09 11.19
CA ARG A 215 3.33 0.00 11.94
C ARG A 215 3.57 -0.07 13.43
N VAL A 216 3.52 -1.27 14.01
CA VAL A 216 3.74 -1.48 15.45
C VAL A 216 5.21 -1.80 15.76
N ASN A 217 6.03 -2.03 14.72
CA ASN A 217 7.44 -2.41 14.84
C ASN A 217 7.66 -3.72 15.63
N ILE A 218 6.70 -4.63 15.53
CA ILE A 218 6.75 -5.95 16.18
C ILE A 218 7.15 -6.98 15.13
N LYS A 219 8.36 -7.53 15.28
CA LYS A 219 8.84 -8.63 14.43
C LYS A 219 8.28 -9.94 14.94
N LEU A 220 7.49 -10.60 14.10
CA LEU A 220 6.97 -11.94 14.38
C LEU A 220 7.84 -13.01 13.72
N ILE A 221 7.87 -14.20 14.35
CA ILE A 221 8.65 -15.36 13.90
C ILE A 221 7.90 -16.13 12.79
N GLU A 222 6.56 -16.10 12.77
CA GLU A 222 5.75 -16.75 11.73
C GLU A 222 5.35 -15.78 10.60
N GLU A 223 5.48 -16.26 9.36
CA GLU A 223 5.12 -15.54 8.13
C GLU A 223 3.62 -15.66 7.82
N GLU A 224 3.02 -14.54 7.39
CA GLU A 224 1.73 -14.44 6.70
C GLU A 224 0.55 -15.21 7.34
N LEU A 225 0.02 -14.66 8.43
CA LEU A 225 -1.23 -15.13 8.99
C LEU A 225 -2.43 -14.52 8.26
N ILE A 226 -3.32 -15.39 7.78
CA ILE A 226 -4.64 -14.99 7.24
C ILE A 226 -5.56 -14.66 8.43
N PRO A 227 -6.05 -13.43 8.57
CA PRO A 227 -6.98 -13.06 9.64
C PRO A 227 -8.34 -13.76 9.42
N PRO A 228 -9.08 -14.12 10.48
CA PRO A 228 -10.44 -14.61 10.30
C PRO A 228 -11.35 -13.50 9.76
N LYS A 229 -12.37 -13.88 8.98
CA LYS A 229 -13.28 -12.94 8.29
C LYS A 229 -14.18 -12.18 9.26
N ASP A 230 -14.58 -10.98 8.83
CA ASP A 230 -15.57 -10.10 9.45
C ASP A 230 -15.23 -9.72 10.90
N ILE A 231 -13.94 -9.74 11.26
CA ILE A 231 -13.45 -9.36 12.58
C ILE A 231 -12.87 -7.95 12.53
N LYS A 232 -13.23 -7.16 13.55
CA LYS A 232 -12.53 -5.93 13.90
C LYS A 232 -12.10 -6.01 15.34
N ILE A 233 -10.87 -5.57 15.63
CA ILE A 233 -10.33 -5.52 16.98
C ILE A 233 -9.88 -4.11 17.27
N PHE A 234 -10.36 -3.57 18.37
CA PHE A 234 -9.90 -2.32 18.95
C PHE A 234 -9.37 -2.62 20.35
N TYR A 235 -8.14 -2.22 20.64
CA TYR A 235 -7.55 -2.32 21.96
C TYR A 235 -7.03 -0.98 22.43
N GLN A 236 -7.23 -0.70 23.71
CA GLN A 236 -6.90 0.55 24.33
C GLN A 236 -6.21 0.33 25.66
N LYS A 237 -5.03 0.92 25.84
CA LYS A 237 -4.26 0.81 27.09
C LYS A 237 -4.70 1.85 28.12
N MET A 238 -4.92 1.43 29.38
CA MET A 238 -5.20 2.34 30.50
C MET A 238 -3.94 3.13 30.91
N THR A 239 -4.11 4.38 31.37
CA THR A 239 -3.04 5.29 31.82
C THR A 239 -2.80 5.24 33.33
N ASN A 240 -3.63 4.54 34.09
CA ASN A 240 -3.62 4.49 35.56
C ASN A 240 -2.45 3.68 36.18
N GLY A 241 -1.38 3.40 35.41
CA GLY A 241 -0.21 2.67 35.89
C GLY A 241 -0.42 1.16 36.07
N THR A 242 -1.64 0.65 35.80
CA THR A 242 -1.88 -0.80 35.71
C THR A 242 -1.45 -1.33 34.34
N SER A 243 -1.24 -2.63 34.24
CA SER A 243 -0.98 -3.30 32.97
C SER A 243 -2.26 -3.53 32.14
N ASP A 244 -3.39 -2.96 32.56
CA ASP A 244 -4.70 -3.32 32.03
C ASP A 244 -5.05 -2.52 30.76
N GLY A 245 -5.99 -3.04 30.00
CA GLY A 245 -6.52 -2.40 28.81
C GLY A 245 -7.95 -2.81 28.51
N LYS A 246 -8.62 -2.03 27.68
CA LYS A 246 -9.93 -2.36 27.14
C LYS A 246 -9.76 -2.98 25.76
N LEU A 247 -10.31 -4.16 25.58
CA LEU A 247 -10.41 -4.85 24.32
C LEU A 247 -11.86 -4.81 23.85
N ILE A 248 -12.07 -4.47 22.59
CA ILE A 248 -13.36 -4.50 21.92
C ILE A 248 -13.20 -5.31 20.66
N VAL A 249 -14.04 -6.34 20.51
CA VAL A 249 -14.09 -7.17 19.31
C VAL A 249 -15.46 -7.03 18.66
N PHE A 250 -15.42 -6.77 17.37
CA PHE A 250 -16.59 -6.71 16.51
C PHE A 250 -16.58 -7.94 15.62
N TYR A 251 -17.73 -8.61 15.54
CA TYR A 251 -17.98 -9.67 14.58
C TYR A 251 -19.35 -9.50 13.96
N GLN A 252 -19.41 -9.34 12.64
CA GLN A 252 -20.64 -8.98 11.92
C GLN A 252 -21.31 -7.76 12.56
N SER A 253 -22.55 -7.89 13.04
CA SER A 253 -23.31 -6.84 13.72
C SER A 253 -23.22 -6.89 15.25
N LYS A 254 -22.38 -7.76 15.80
CA LYS A 254 -22.22 -7.92 17.26
C LYS A 254 -20.92 -7.28 17.73
N MET A 255 -20.96 -6.80 18.97
CA MET A 255 -19.81 -6.24 19.68
C MET A 255 -19.69 -6.93 21.04
N ALA A 256 -18.46 -7.27 21.42
CA ALA A 256 -18.13 -7.71 22.76
C ALA A 256 -16.99 -6.84 23.32
N GLU A 257 -17.12 -6.45 24.58
CA GLU A 257 -16.12 -5.68 25.31
C GLU A 257 -15.58 -6.49 26.46
N TYR A 258 -14.29 -6.34 26.70
CA TYR A 258 -13.60 -7.07 27.75
C TYR A 258 -12.44 -6.25 28.33
N THR A 259 -12.30 -6.26 29.64
CA THR A 259 -11.17 -5.63 30.33
C THR A 259 -10.05 -6.65 30.44
N MET A 260 -8.98 -6.41 29.70
CA MET A 260 -7.80 -7.24 29.62
C MET A 260 -6.82 -6.95 30.75
N ASN A 261 -6.48 -8.01 31.50
CA ASN A 261 -5.43 -7.99 32.50
C ASN A 261 -4.18 -8.69 31.96
N LYS A 262 -3.11 -7.93 31.71
CA LYS A 262 -1.86 -8.48 31.12
C LYS A 262 -1.07 -9.41 32.05
N THR A 263 -1.47 -9.59 33.30
CA THR A 263 -0.73 -10.46 34.25
C THR A 263 -1.08 -11.94 34.14
N ASP A 264 -2.22 -12.32 33.53
CA ASP A 264 -2.62 -13.73 33.35
C ASP A 264 -2.99 -14.06 31.89
N LEU A 265 -1.96 -14.30 31.08
CA LEU A 265 -2.10 -14.52 29.64
C LEU A 265 -2.91 -15.76 29.25
N GLU A 266 -2.94 -16.80 30.09
CA GLU A 266 -3.71 -18.02 29.79
C GLU A 266 -5.19 -17.83 30.11
N GLN A 267 -5.51 -17.13 31.20
CA GLN A 267 -6.89 -16.75 31.48
C GLN A 267 -7.45 -15.82 30.39
N GLU A 268 -6.63 -14.87 29.95
CA GLU A 268 -6.94 -13.92 28.87
C GLU A 268 -7.23 -14.63 27.53
N LYS A 269 -6.45 -15.64 27.17
CA LYS A 269 -6.72 -16.49 25.99
C LYS A 269 -8.08 -17.18 26.08
N ASN A 270 -8.40 -17.77 27.23
CA ASN A 270 -9.67 -18.48 27.43
C ASN A 270 -10.86 -17.52 27.36
N ASN A 271 -10.74 -16.33 27.97
CA ASN A 271 -11.78 -15.30 27.92
C ASN A 271 -12.01 -14.82 26.49
N PHE A 272 -10.93 -14.62 25.73
CA PHE A 272 -11.02 -14.24 24.31
C PHE A 272 -11.69 -15.34 23.47
N PHE A 273 -11.37 -16.62 23.70
CA PHE A 273 -12.00 -17.72 22.99
C PHE A 273 -13.50 -17.82 23.28
N ASN A 274 -13.89 -17.69 24.56
CA ASN A 274 -15.29 -17.69 24.98
C ASN A 274 -16.09 -16.56 24.31
N MET A 275 -15.49 -15.38 24.18
CA MET A 275 -16.11 -14.25 23.48
C MET A 275 -16.44 -14.58 22.01
N PHE A 276 -15.60 -15.35 21.31
CA PHE A 276 -15.88 -15.77 19.93
C PHE A 276 -17.04 -16.76 19.86
N MET A 277 -17.15 -17.64 20.84
CA MET A 277 -18.30 -18.54 20.98
C MET A 277 -19.59 -17.76 21.22
N GLU A 278 -19.58 -16.75 22.09
CA GLU A 278 -20.74 -15.87 22.35
C GLU A 278 -21.15 -15.03 21.13
N LEU A 279 -20.16 -14.60 20.35
CA LEU A 279 -20.40 -13.90 19.09
C LEU A 279 -20.98 -14.83 18.01
N ASN A 280 -21.08 -16.15 18.24
CA ASN A 280 -21.41 -17.17 17.24
C ASN A 280 -20.50 -17.09 16.02
N HIS A 281 -19.21 -16.76 16.22
CA HIS A 281 -18.24 -16.76 15.14
C HIS A 281 -18.06 -18.22 14.66
N PRO A 282 -18.23 -18.52 13.36
CA PRO A 282 -17.84 -19.81 12.82
C PRO A 282 -16.33 -19.84 12.90
N VAL A 283 -15.80 -20.49 13.93
CA VAL A 283 -14.36 -20.69 14.12
C VAL A 283 -13.85 -21.43 12.89
N THR A 284 -13.43 -20.69 11.86
CA THR A 284 -13.17 -21.24 10.52
C THR A 284 -12.01 -22.23 10.53
N ASN A 285 -11.13 -22.10 11.53
CA ASN A 285 -10.14 -23.08 11.94
C ASN A 285 -9.64 -22.67 13.35
N GLU A 286 -9.92 -23.48 14.37
CA GLU A 286 -9.53 -23.20 15.78
C GLU A 286 -8.03 -22.88 15.88
N SER A 287 -7.19 -23.56 15.10
CA SER A 287 -5.75 -23.32 15.07
C SER A 287 -5.34 -21.95 14.49
N GLN A 288 -6.04 -21.44 13.47
CA GLN A 288 -5.74 -20.12 12.89
C GLN A 288 -6.20 -19.00 13.81
N LEU A 289 -7.36 -19.18 14.44
CA LEU A 289 -7.91 -18.23 15.40
C LEU A 289 -6.98 -18.12 16.62
N VAL A 290 -6.54 -19.25 17.17
CA VAL A 290 -5.57 -19.29 18.27
C VAL A 290 -4.26 -18.61 17.87
N LYS A 291 -3.74 -18.86 16.67
CA LYS A 291 -2.53 -18.18 16.17
C LYS A 291 -2.73 -16.67 16.04
N PHE A 292 -3.86 -16.23 15.49
CA PHE A 292 -4.21 -14.81 15.39
C PHE A 292 -4.23 -14.14 16.76
N PHE A 293 -4.83 -14.78 17.75
CA PHE A 293 -4.86 -14.25 19.11
C PHE A 293 -3.48 -14.24 19.75
N GLN A 294 -2.69 -15.29 19.61
CA GLN A 294 -1.32 -15.29 20.13
C GLN A 294 -0.51 -14.12 19.56
N LEU A 295 -0.62 -13.86 18.26
CA LEU A 295 0.02 -12.71 17.63
C LEU A 295 -0.55 -11.37 18.13
N PHE A 296 -1.86 -11.30 18.33
CA PHE A 296 -2.51 -10.11 18.89
C PHE A 296 -2.05 -9.81 20.32
N PHE A 297 -2.01 -10.80 21.21
CA PHE A 297 -1.54 -10.63 22.58
C PHE A 297 -0.06 -10.20 22.62
N VAL A 298 0.79 -10.80 21.79
CA VAL A 298 2.18 -10.34 21.61
C VAL A 298 2.22 -8.87 21.19
N SER A 299 1.27 -8.42 20.36
CA SER A 299 1.22 -7.02 19.92
C SER A 299 0.76 -6.03 20.97
N VAL A 300 -0.09 -6.47 21.88
CA VAL A 300 -0.68 -5.64 22.93
C VAL A 300 0.24 -5.52 24.15
N ILE A 301 1.05 -6.56 24.43
CA ILE A 301 1.94 -6.59 25.59
C ILE A 301 3.22 -5.79 25.36
N ASN A 302 3.79 -5.86 24.16
CA ASN A 302 5.01 -5.13 23.77
C ASN A 302 4.72 -3.65 23.47
#